data_AF-A0A7W1CAL7-F1
#
_entry.id   AF-A0A7W1CAL7-F1
#
_cell.length_a   1.000
_cell.length_b   1.000
_cell.length_c   1.000
_cell.angle_alpha   90.00
_cell.angle_beta   90.00
_cell.angle_gamma   90.00
#
_symmetry.space_group_name_H-M   'P 1'
#
loop_
_entity.id
_entity.type
_entity.pdbx_description
1 polymer ?
#
loop_
_entity_poly.entity_id
_entity_poly.type
_entity_poly.pdbx_seq_one_letter_code
_entity_poly.pdbx_strand_id
1 'polypeptide(L)'
;MRPDLADAREREVARLDAEILEAIGRGWDDPLGEEEFDRLARDVFAHQFRFNPVYRQFCLLQGASAPADVERWQAIPPVPTGAFKVGRWATFPPDDDRAAFRTSGTTGNERGVHHLDTLALYNAAIVSSARRYLVPDRERIRCLFPSPEPRLARDSSLVHMFAVFREAMGAPGTA
;
A
#
# COMPACT_ATOMS: atom_id res chain seq x y z
N MET A 1 -23.63 -1.38 0.72
CA MET A 1 -23.17 -2.78 0.93
C MET A 1 -24.13 -3.44 1.92
N ARG A 2 -24.44 -4.75 1.81
CA ARG A 2 -25.26 -5.42 2.84
C ARG A 2 -24.46 -5.42 4.17
N PRO A 3 -25.09 -5.21 5.35
CA PRO A 3 -24.38 -5.11 6.63
C PRO A 3 -23.41 -6.28 6.88
N ASP A 4 -23.85 -7.51 6.68
CA ASP A 4 -23.03 -8.72 6.89
C ASP A 4 -21.75 -8.76 6.02
N LEU A 5 -21.80 -8.18 4.81
CA LEU A 5 -20.65 -8.09 3.92
C LEU A 5 -19.68 -6.98 4.34
N ALA A 6 -20.18 -5.90 4.93
CA ALA A 6 -19.35 -4.83 5.48
C ALA A 6 -18.53 -5.34 6.67
N ASP A 7 -19.22 -6.02 7.58
CA ASP A 7 -18.61 -6.61 8.78
C ASP A 7 -17.58 -7.70 8.40
N ALA A 8 -17.87 -8.51 7.37
CA ALA A 8 -16.93 -9.50 6.85
C ALA A 8 -15.67 -8.83 6.25
N ARG A 9 -15.84 -7.78 5.44
CA ARG A 9 -14.73 -7.00 4.89
C ARG A 9 -13.85 -6.43 6.00
N GLU A 10 -14.44 -5.83 7.02
CA GLU A 10 -13.72 -5.17 8.12
C GLU A 10 -12.91 -6.16 8.95
N ARG A 11 -13.47 -7.34 9.25
CA ARG A 11 -12.71 -8.41 9.92
C ARG A 11 -11.57 -8.93 9.05
N GLU A 12 -11.81 -9.10 7.76
CA GLU A 12 -10.81 -9.63 6.83
C GLU A 12 -9.65 -8.65 6.64
N VAL A 13 -9.93 -7.36 6.43
CA VAL A 13 -8.88 -6.33 6.29
C VAL A 13 -8.13 -6.13 7.61
N ALA A 14 -8.80 -6.13 8.77
CA ALA A 14 -8.13 -5.98 10.06
C ALA A 14 -7.14 -7.13 10.34
N ARG A 15 -7.51 -8.37 9.99
CA ARG A 15 -6.61 -9.53 10.09
C ARG A 15 -5.42 -9.37 9.14
N LEU A 16 -5.67 -9.04 7.87
CA LEU A 16 -4.62 -8.89 6.86
C LEU A 16 -3.65 -7.76 7.22
N ASP A 17 -4.16 -6.62 7.66
CA ASP A 17 -3.34 -5.49 8.10
C ASP A 17 -2.44 -5.88 9.28
N ALA A 18 -2.97 -6.64 10.25
CA ALA A 18 -2.17 -7.14 11.37
C ALA A 18 -1.05 -8.06 10.91
N GLU A 19 -1.34 -9.04 10.04
CA GLU A 19 -0.33 -9.96 9.50
C GLU A 19 0.73 -9.23 8.66
N ILE A 20 0.34 -8.23 7.87
CA ILE A 20 1.27 -7.43 7.07
C ILE A 20 2.13 -6.53 7.97
N LEU A 21 1.55 -5.91 9.00
CA LEU A 21 2.30 -5.11 9.97
C LEU A 21 3.32 -5.96 10.74
N GLU A 22 2.94 -7.16 11.16
CA GLU A 22 3.84 -8.11 11.80
C GLU A 22 4.99 -8.49 10.86
N ALA A 23 4.69 -8.83 9.61
CA ALA A 23 5.69 -9.14 8.59
C ALA A 23 6.65 -7.96 8.34
N ILE A 24 6.15 -6.73 8.24
CA ILE A 24 6.99 -5.52 8.12
C ILE A 24 7.85 -5.32 9.39
N GLY A 25 7.29 -5.64 10.56
CA GLY A 25 7.92 -5.50 11.87
C GLY A 25 9.06 -6.48 12.14
N ARG A 26 9.02 -7.69 11.55
CA ARG A 26 10.17 -8.62 11.54
C ARG A 26 11.41 -8.01 10.89
N GLY A 27 11.21 -7.04 9.99
CA GLY A 27 12.28 -6.30 9.34
C GLY A 27 12.96 -7.11 8.24
N TRP A 28 14.14 -6.65 7.83
CA TRP A 28 14.84 -7.20 6.66
C TRP A 28 15.76 -8.38 7.00
N ASP A 29 16.10 -8.55 8.27
CA ASP A 29 16.99 -9.62 8.75
C ASP A 29 16.23 -10.92 9.07
N ASP A 30 14.91 -10.85 9.15
CA ASP A 30 14.01 -11.98 9.37
C ASP A 30 12.81 -11.91 8.39
N PRO A 31 13.04 -12.02 7.06
CA PRO A 31 11.96 -11.93 6.09
C PRO A 31 11.01 -13.14 6.19
N LEU A 32 9.77 -12.95 5.72
CA LEU A 32 8.84 -14.07 5.53
C LEU A 32 9.48 -15.16 4.65
N GLY A 33 9.26 -16.41 5.03
CA GLY A 33 9.60 -17.54 4.17
C GLY A 33 8.75 -17.53 2.89
N GLU A 34 9.20 -18.22 1.83
CA GLU A 34 8.49 -18.24 0.55
C GLU A 34 7.05 -18.73 0.67
N GLU A 35 6.81 -19.77 1.47
CA GLU A 35 5.46 -20.32 1.71
C GLU A 35 4.57 -19.37 2.53
N GLU A 36 5.16 -18.68 3.52
CA GLU A 36 4.45 -17.69 4.34
C GLU A 36 4.03 -16.49 3.49
N PHE A 37 4.95 -15.99 2.66
CA PHE A 37 4.68 -14.92 1.71
C PHE A 37 3.63 -15.32 0.68
N ASP A 38 3.75 -16.52 0.09
CA ASP A 38 2.79 -17.05 -0.88
C ASP A 38 1.37 -17.11 -0.30
N ARG A 39 1.22 -17.67 0.91
CA ARG A 39 -0.06 -17.72 1.61
C ARG A 39 -0.62 -16.30 1.83
N LEU A 40 0.16 -15.39 2.41
CA LEU A 40 -0.31 -14.04 2.72
C LEU A 40 -0.67 -13.26 1.44
N ALA A 41 0.13 -13.39 0.37
CA ALA A 41 -0.15 -12.75 -0.92
C ALA A 41 -1.44 -13.27 -1.54
N ARG A 42 -1.70 -14.58 -1.45
CA ARG A 42 -2.94 -15.20 -1.93
C ARG A 42 -4.16 -14.80 -1.08
N ASP A 43 -4.01 -14.67 0.23
CA ASP A 43 -5.05 -14.13 1.11
C ASP A 43 -5.40 -12.67 0.74
N VAL A 44 -4.39 -11.82 0.52
CA VAL A 44 -4.59 -10.44 0.05
C VAL A 44 -5.26 -10.42 -1.33
N PHE A 45 -4.85 -11.30 -2.24
CA PHE A 45 -5.48 -11.44 -3.55
C PHE A 45 -6.97 -11.81 -3.43
N ALA A 46 -7.31 -12.77 -2.57
CA ALA A 46 -8.70 -13.18 -2.35
C ALA A 46 -9.56 -12.01 -1.83
N HIS A 47 -9.05 -11.24 -0.86
CA HIS A 47 -9.71 -10.03 -0.35
C HIS A 47 -9.90 -8.98 -1.46
N GLN A 48 -8.86 -8.72 -2.24
CA GLN A 48 -8.91 -7.79 -3.37
C GLN A 48 -9.93 -8.25 -4.43
N PHE A 49 -9.89 -9.51 -4.85
CA PHE A 49 -10.84 -10.06 -5.82
C PHE A 49 -12.30 -9.95 -5.31
N ARG A 50 -12.52 -10.18 -4.02
CA ARG A 50 -13.84 -10.12 -3.41
C ARG A 50 -14.39 -8.68 -3.31
N PHE A 51 -13.58 -7.75 -2.82
CA PHE A 51 -14.07 -6.42 -2.42
C PHE A 51 -13.65 -5.27 -3.33
N ASN A 52 -12.68 -5.45 -4.24
CA ASN A 52 -12.30 -4.46 -5.24
C ASN A 52 -12.99 -4.78 -6.58
N PRO A 53 -14.12 -4.11 -6.92
CA PRO A 53 -14.88 -4.44 -8.12
C PRO A 53 -14.09 -4.21 -9.40
N VAL A 54 -13.24 -3.18 -9.44
CA VAL A 54 -12.42 -2.85 -10.62
C VAL A 54 -11.37 -3.94 -10.84
N TYR A 55 -10.67 -4.34 -9.78
CA TYR A 55 -9.69 -5.41 -9.89
C TYR A 55 -10.34 -6.76 -10.21
N ARG A 56 -11.49 -7.08 -9.62
CA ARG A 56 -12.23 -8.30 -9.97
C ARG A 56 -12.55 -8.35 -11.47
N GLN A 57 -13.07 -7.27 -12.04
CA GLN A 57 -13.34 -7.21 -13.48
C GLN A 57 -12.07 -7.37 -14.31
N PHE A 58 -10.97 -6.75 -13.90
CA PHE A 58 -9.66 -6.94 -14.54
C PHE A 58 -9.22 -8.42 -14.50
N CYS A 59 -9.28 -9.08 -13.34
CA CYS A 59 -8.92 -10.49 -13.19
C CYS A 59 -9.76 -11.41 -14.10
N LEU A 60 -11.08 -11.18 -14.17
CA LEU A 60 -11.97 -11.94 -15.05
C LEU A 60 -11.57 -11.80 -16.52
N LEU A 61 -11.21 -10.58 -16.96
CA LEU A 61 -10.71 -10.35 -18.33
C LEU A 61 -9.35 -11.00 -18.61
N GLN A 62 -8.54 -11.22 -17.57
CA GLN A 62 -7.26 -11.92 -17.64
C GLN A 62 -7.40 -13.45 -17.48
N GLY A 63 -8.61 -13.98 -17.35
CA GLY A 63 -8.88 -15.42 -17.27
C GLY A 63 -8.88 -16.02 -15.86
N ALA A 64 -8.66 -15.23 -14.81
CA ALA A 64 -8.79 -15.68 -13.42
C ALA A 64 -10.25 -15.53 -12.95
N SER A 65 -10.96 -16.66 -12.79
CA SER A 65 -12.39 -16.68 -12.52
C SER A 65 -12.73 -16.73 -11.03
N ALA A 66 -11.81 -17.27 -10.21
CA ALA A 66 -11.92 -17.32 -8.77
C ALA A 66 -10.54 -17.21 -8.09
N PRO A 67 -10.47 -16.78 -6.82
CA PRO A 67 -9.21 -16.78 -6.06
C PRO A 67 -8.54 -18.15 -5.97
N ALA A 68 -9.35 -19.22 -5.97
CA ALA A 68 -8.87 -20.61 -5.92
C ALA A 68 -8.10 -21.04 -7.18
N ASP A 69 -8.26 -20.34 -8.31
CA ASP A 69 -7.54 -20.63 -9.56
C ASP A 69 -6.05 -20.23 -9.47
N VAL A 70 -5.68 -19.42 -8.48
CA VAL A 70 -4.31 -18.95 -8.25
C VAL A 70 -3.65 -19.84 -7.19
N GLU A 71 -2.84 -20.79 -7.64
CA GLU A 71 -2.10 -21.72 -6.78
C GLU A 71 -0.84 -21.10 -6.15
N ARG A 72 -0.28 -20.06 -6.78
CA ARG A 72 0.96 -19.38 -6.38
C ARG A 72 0.85 -17.88 -6.63
N TRP A 73 1.50 -17.07 -5.81
CA TRP A 73 1.43 -15.60 -5.89
C TRP A 73 1.87 -15.05 -7.24
N GLN A 74 2.79 -15.74 -7.93
CA GLN A 74 3.24 -15.35 -9.27
C GLN A 74 2.14 -15.43 -10.34
N ALA A 75 1.07 -16.20 -10.09
CA ALA A 75 -0.07 -16.31 -10.99
C ALA A 75 -1.16 -15.24 -10.73
N ILE A 76 -0.97 -14.37 -9.73
CA ILE A 76 -1.86 -13.23 -9.49
C ILE A 76 -1.80 -12.28 -10.70
N PRO A 77 -2.93 -11.91 -11.34
CA PRO A 77 -2.92 -11.01 -12.49
C PRO A 77 -2.25 -9.66 -12.17
N PRO A 78 -1.15 -9.29 -12.85
CA PRO A 78 -0.42 -8.06 -12.57
C PRO A 78 -1.18 -6.84 -13.09
N VAL A 79 -1.31 -5.81 -12.25
CA VAL A 79 -2.01 -4.57 -12.61
C VAL A 79 -1.01 -3.57 -13.20
N PRO A 80 -1.19 -3.12 -14.45
CA PRO A 80 -0.31 -2.11 -15.03
C PRO A 80 -0.52 -0.75 -14.35
N THR A 81 0.54 0.04 -14.19
CA THR A 81 0.49 1.34 -13.51
C THR A 81 -0.52 2.32 -14.12
N GLY A 82 -0.75 2.24 -15.44
CA GLY A 82 -1.75 3.04 -16.15
C GLY A 82 -3.20 2.74 -15.73
N ALA A 83 -3.48 1.56 -15.16
CA ALA A 83 -4.81 1.18 -14.73
C ALA A 83 -5.33 2.08 -13.60
N PHE A 84 -4.45 2.61 -12.74
CA PHE A 84 -4.82 3.54 -11.67
C PHE A 84 -5.30 4.90 -12.16
N LYS A 85 -5.15 5.21 -13.47
CA LYS A 85 -5.77 6.38 -14.11
C LYS A 85 -7.26 6.15 -14.41
N VAL A 86 -7.67 4.88 -14.51
CA VAL A 86 -9.00 4.47 -14.98
C VAL A 86 -9.69 3.66 -13.87
N GLY A 87 -10.51 4.33 -13.08
CA GLY A 87 -11.31 3.72 -12.03
C GLY A 87 -10.71 3.82 -10.62
N ARG A 88 -11.53 3.48 -9.62
CA ARG A 88 -11.15 3.50 -8.21
C ARG A 88 -10.79 2.10 -7.74
N TRP A 89 -9.49 1.86 -7.55
CA TRP A 89 -8.92 0.58 -7.16
C TRP A 89 -8.84 0.47 -5.64
N ALA A 90 -9.95 0.11 -4.99
CA ALA A 90 -10.00 -0.02 -3.53
C ALA A 90 -11.08 -1.03 -3.10
N THR A 91 -10.86 -1.62 -1.93
CA THR A 91 -11.73 -2.62 -1.28
C THR A 91 -12.75 -2.01 -0.32
N PHE A 92 -12.75 -0.69 -0.17
CA PHE A 92 -13.59 0.09 0.73
C PHE A 92 -14.34 1.19 -0.03
N PRO A 93 -15.50 1.70 0.45
CA PRO A 93 -16.23 2.78 -0.21
C PRO A 93 -15.48 4.13 -0.12
N PRO A 94 -15.80 5.10 -1.00
CA PRO A 94 -15.17 6.43 -0.98
C PRO A 94 -15.27 7.17 0.35
N ASP A 95 -16.35 6.96 1.11
CA ASP A 95 -16.56 7.60 2.42
C ASP A 95 -15.51 7.20 3.47
N ASP A 96 -14.81 6.08 3.25
CA ASP A 96 -13.74 5.59 4.11
C ASP A 96 -12.35 6.15 3.71
N ASP A 97 -12.26 6.98 2.65
CA ASP A 97 -10.97 7.56 2.19
C ASP A 97 -10.31 8.41 3.30
N ARG A 98 -9.08 8.06 3.66
CA ARG A 98 -8.24 8.84 4.61
C ARG A 98 -7.09 9.57 3.93
N ALA A 99 -6.56 9.00 2.86
CA ALA A 99 -5.57 9.64 2.01
C ALA A 99 -5.75 9.24 0.55
N ALA A 100 -5.37 10.12 -0.36
CA ALA A 100 -5.37 9.88 -1.79
C ALA A 100 -4.08 10.42 -2.40
N PHE A 101 -3.17 9.52 -2.80
CA PHE A 101 -1.91 9.90 -3.43
C PHE A 101 -2.03 9.84 -4.94
N ARG A 102 -1.46 10.84 -5.61
CA ARG A 102 -1.49 10.96 -7.07
C ARG A 102 -0.10 10.69 -7.67
N THR A 103 -0.07 9.94 -8.76
CA THR A 103 1.18 9.73 -9.50
C THR A 103 1.67 11.03 -10.14
N SER A 104 2.97 11.17 -10.37
CA SER A 104 3.61 12.41 -10.85
C SER A 104 3.15 12.88 -12.24
N GLY A 105 2.50 12.01 -13.03
CA GLY A 105 1.88 12.40 -14.30
C GLY A 105 2.88 12.74 -15.41
N THR A 106 3.98 11.98 -15.53
CA THR A 106 5.04 12.25 -16.52
C THR A 106 4.64 12.00 -17.99
N THR A 107 3.43 11.48 -18.24
CA THR A 107 2.89 11.21 -19.58
C THR A 107 1.35 11.28 -19.56
N GLY A 108 0.80 12.32 -20.20
CA GLY A 108 -0.65 12.59 -20.32
C GLY A 108 -1.25 13.45 -19.19
N ASN A 109 -2.44 14.04 -19.43
CA ASN A 109 -3.10 14.95 -18.48
C ASN A 109 -3.67 14.24 -17.23
N GLU A 110 -3.94 12.94 -17.28
CA GLU A 110 -4.55 12.20 -16.18
C GLU A 110 -3.52 11.48 -15.30
N ARG A 111 -3.61 11.75 -13.99
CA ARG A 111 -2.76 11.14 -12.95
C ARG A 111 -3.51 9.98 -12.30
N GLY A 112 -2.79 8.88 -12.05
CA GLY A 112 -3.35 7.76 -11.32
C GLY A 112 -3.55 8.12 -9.86
N VAL A 113 -4.58 7.56 -9.22
CA VAL A 113 -4.91 7.83 -7.82
C VAL A 113 -4.87 6.55 -7.00
N HIS A 114 -4.16 6.59 -5.87
CA HIS A 114 -4.12 5.53 -4.87
C HIS A 114 -4.91 5.99 -3.65
N HIS A 115 -6.07 5.37 -3.43
CA HIS A 115 -6.92 5.63 -2.27
C HIS A 115 -6.48 4.73 -1.11
N LEU A 116 -6.43 5.29 0.10
CA LEU A 116 -6.03 4.62 1.32
C LEU A 116 -7.05 4.92 2.42
N ASP A 117 -7.59 3.88 3.05
CA ASP A 117 -8.46 3.92 4.24
C ASP A 117 -7.64 3.98 5.54
N THR A 118 -6.34 3.72 5.47
CA THR A 118 -5.38 3.90 6.55
C THR A 118 -3.98 4.20 5.99
N LEU A 119 -3.16 4.89 6.78
CA LEU A 119 -1.74 5.10 6.48
C LEU A 119 -0.82 4.17 7.28
N ALA A 120 -1.36 3.24 8.08
CA ALA A 120 -0.58 2.39 8.97
C ALA A 120 0.46 1.53 8.22
N LEU A 121 0.01 0.73 7.25
CA LEU A 121 0.90 -0.08 6.40
C LEU A 121 1.91 0.79 5.64
N TYR A 122 1.44 1.92 5.12
CA TYR A 122 2.26 2.85 4.35
C TYR A 122 3.42 3.42 5.19
N ASN A 123 3.09 3.90 6.39
CA ASN A 123 4.07 4.47 7.32
C ASN A 123 5.04 3.40 7.84
N ALA A 124 4.54 2.20 8.17
CA ALA A 124 5.38 1.08 8.61
C ALA A 124 6.40 0.69 7.52
N ALA A 125 5.96 0.59 6.26
CA ALA A 125 6.83 0.29 5.13
C ALA A 125 7.90 1.38 4.90
N ILE A 126 7.53 2.67 5.01
CA ILE A 126 8.49 3.79 4.93
C ILE A 126 9.56 3.64 6.01
N VAL A 127 9.15 3.48 7.26
CA VAL A 127 10.09 3.44 8.39
C VAL A 127 11.01 2.22 8.29
N SER A 128 10.45 1.03 8.07
CA SER A 128 11.23 -0.22 7.93
C SER A 128 12.23 -0.14 6.77
N SER A 129 11.82 0.37 5.60
CA SER A 129 12.72 0.50 4.45
C SER A 129 13.78 1.57 4.68
N ALA A 130 13.40 2.72 5.23
CA ALA A 130 14.33 3.82 5.44
C ALA A 130 15.39 3.48 6.50
N ARG A 131 15.02 2.72 7.54
CA ARG A 131 16.00 2.13 8.49
C ARG A 131 17.05 1.29 7.78
N ARG A 132 16.64 0.42 6.86
CA ARG A 132 17.56 -0.50 6.18
C ARG A 132 18.46 0.16 5.13
N TYR A 133 17.91 1.11 4.37
CA TYR A 133 18.55 1.62 3.15
C TYR A 133 19.08 3.04 3.26
N LEU A 134 18.51 3.87 4.13
CA LEU A 134 18.91 5.28 4.28
C LEU A 134 19.68 5.52 5.58
N VAL A 135 19.39 4.74 6.61
CA VAL A 135 19.95 4.92 7.96
C VAL A 135 20.40 3.60 8.61
N PRO A 136 21.20 2.75 7.92
CA PRO A 136 21.50 1.39 8.38
C PRO A 136 22.38 1.32 9.64
N ASP A 137 23.16 2.36 9.90
CA ASP A 137 24.26 2.38 10.87
C ASP A 137 24.08 3.44 11.96
N ARG A 138 22.91 4.09 12.05
CA ARG A 138 22.62 5.11 13.06
C ARG A 138 21.12 5.22 13.37
N GLU A 139 20.78 5.84 14.50
CA GLU A 139 19.37 6.02 14.88
C GLU A 139 18.70 7.20 14.19
N ARG A 140 19.44 8.27 13.91
CA ARG A 140 18.90 9.48 13.25
C ARG A 140 19.92 10.05 12.28
N ILE A 141 19.44 10.70 11.23
CA ILE A 141 20.27 11.38 10.23
C ILE A 141 19.70 12.76 9.90
N ARG A 142 20.59 13.74 9.69
CA ARG A 142 20.19 15.06 9.21
C ARG A 142 19.95 14.99 7.70
N CYS A 143 18.77 15.38 7.25
CA CYS A 143 18.40 15.41 5.84
C CYS A 143 17.89 16.78 5.42
N LEU A 144 18.06 17.11 4.14
CA LEU A 144 17.45 18.28 3.51
C LEU A 144 16.52 17.78 2.41
N PHE A 145 15.24 18.13 2.49
CA PHE A 145 14.20 17.76 1.54
C PHE A 145 13.81 19.01 0.74
N PRO A 146 14.25 19.15 -0.52
CA PRO A 146 13.80 20.25 -1.38
C PRO A 146 12.35 20.00 -1.85
N SER A 147 11.42 20.07 -0.90
CA SER A 147 10.01 19.73 -1.08
C SER A 147 9.12 20.77 -0.40
N PRO A 148 7.89 20.98 -0.89
CA PRO A 148 6.94 21.84 -0.20
C PRO A 148 6.53 21.26 1.15
N GLU A 149 5.93 22.08 2.02
CA GLU A 149 5.36 21.55 3.26
C GLU A 149 4.25 20.51 2.97
N PRO A 150 4.12 19.45 3.79
CA PRO A 150 3.12 18.40 3.57
C PRO A 150 1.68 18.90 3.44
N ARG A 151 1.32 20.01 4.10
CA ARG A 151 -0.01 20.62 4.01
C ARG A 151 -0.31 21.23 2.64
N LEU A 152 0.72 21.60 1.88
CA LEU A 152 0.64 22.19 0.55
C LEU A 152 0.67 21.14 -0.57
N ALA A 153 1.09 19.90 -0.26
CA ALA A 153 1.19 18.80 -1.22
C ALA A 153 0.58 17.50 -0.66
N ARG A 154 -0.67 17.60 -0.20
CA ARG A 154 -1.39 16.50 0.49
C ARG A 154 -1.60 15.25 -0.35
N ASP A 155 -1.56 15.39 -1.68
CA ASP A 155 -1.70 14.29 -2.63
C ASP A 155 -0.36 13.73 -3.12
N SER A 156 0.77 14.24 -2.60
CA SER A 156 2.10 13.73 -2.93
C SER A 156 2.53 12.67 -1.92
N SER A 157 2.60 11.42 -2.39
CA SER A 157 3.15 10.33 -1.59
C SER A 157 4.59 10.61 -1.14
N LEU A 158 5.42 11.19 -2.01
CA LEU A 158 6.81 11.48 -1.69
C LEU A 158 6.95 12.52 -0.57
N VAL A 159 6.14 13.58 -0.60
CA VAL A 159 6.15 14.59 0.48
C VAL A 159 5.65 13.98 1.79
N HIS A 160 4.65 13.08 1.74
CA HIS A 160 4.24 12.30 2.91
C HIS A 160 5.38 11.42 3.44
N MET A 161 6.10 10.72 2.56
CA MET A 161 7.27 9.91 2.95
C MET A 161 8.34 10.73 3.68
N PHE A 162 8.65 11.94 3.18
CA PHE A 162 9.60 12.83 3.84
C PHE A 162 9.14 13.25 5.23
N ALA A 163 7.84 13.52 5.41
CA ALA A 163 7.28 13.86 6.71
C ALA A 163 7.41 12.71 7.72
N VAL A 164 7.03 11.49 7.32
CA VAL A 164 7.15 10.27 8.15
C VAL A 164 8.61 9.96 8.47
N PHE A 165 9.50 10.04 7.48
CA PHE A 165 10.94 9.87 7.67
C PHE A 165 11.49 10.86 8.71
N ARG A 166 11.15 12.15 8.55
CA ARG A 166 11.65 13.22 9.42
C ARG A 166 11.22 12.99 10.86
N GLU A 167 9.97 12.58 11.08
CA GLU A 167 9.45 12.27 12.40
C GLU A 167 10.18 11.07 13.03
N ALA A 168 10.29 9.96 12.28
CA ALA A 168 10.86 8.72 12.78
C ALA A 168 12.38 8.77 12.98
N MET A 169 13.11 9.52 12.14
CA MET A 169 14.57 9.38 12.00
C MET A 169 15.32 10.70 11.76
N GLY A 170 14.64 11.84 11.66
CA GLY A 170 15.30 13.12 11.33
C GLY A 170 16.10 13.67 12.51
N ALA A 171 17.41 13.87 12.37
CA ALA A 171 18.22 14.54 13.40
C ALA A 171 17.87 16.05 13.51
N PRO A 172 18.27 16.75 14.59
CA PRO A 172 18.13 18.20 14.67
C PRO A 172 18.71 18.91 13.43
N GLY A 173 17.95 19.89 12.91
CA GLY A 173 18.31 20.62 11.68
C GLY A 173 17.94 19.91 10.37
N THR A 174 17.16 18.83 10.42
CA THR A 174 16.45 18.30 9.24
C THR A 174 15.38 19.29 8.79
N ALA A 175 15.37 19.63 7.51
CA ALA A 175 14.45 20.59 6.90
C ALA A 175 13.86 20.01 5.62
#